data_AF-A0A2A5G5R8-F1
#
_entry.id   AF-A0A2A5G5R8-F1
#
_cell.length_a   1.000
_cell.length_b   1.000
_cell.length_c   1.000
_cell.angle_alpha   90.00
_cell.angle_beta   90.00
_cell.angle_gamma   90.00
#
_symmetry.space_group_name_H-M   'P 1'
#
loop_
_entity.id
_entity.type
_entity.pdbx_description
1 polymer ?
#
loop_
_entity_poly.entity_id
_entity_poly.type
_entity_poly.pdbx_seq_one_letter_code
_entity_poly.pdbx_strand_id
1 'polypeptide(L)'
;MDFESAKQHALGLLEEKLPQNLYYHGIHHTHDVCKAIEKIAELENVNGNDLTLLKTATVYHDAGFINEYEENEPVAVEIAKQVLPKFGYSAAQIDTISKIILATQVSKNPATHLEQIMCDADLFHLGSDNFHALAIDLKKELEAFGFEYTHEQWDTIQVKFLEKHEYYTESVRKLKRPQKLRHIEELKQRIKAHEEKRESPAF
;
A
#
# COMPACT_ATOMS: atom_id res chain seq x y z
N MET A 1 -20.84 13.40 -8.02
CA MET A 1 -20.19 12.47 -7.06
C MET A 1 -20.15 13.12 -5.69
N ASP A 2 -20.62 12.39 -4.70
CA ASP A 2 -20.55 12.75 -3.28
C ASP A 2 -19.44 11.95 -2.60
N PHE A 3 -18.26 12.56 -2.50
CA PHE A 3 -17.08 11.91 -1.93
C PHE A 3 -17.19 11.68 -0.42
N GLU A 4 -17.76 12.62 0.33
CA GLU A 4 -17.80 12.50 1.79
C GLU A 4 -18.71 11.35 2.21
N SER A 5 -19.87 11.18 1.57
CA SER A 5 -20.74 10.02 1.81
C SER A 5 -20.06 8.70 1.39
N ALA A 6 -19.36 8.69 0.25
CA ALA A 6 -18.64 7.51 -0.22
C ALA A 6 -17.49 7.10 0.71
N LYS A 7 -16.76 8.08 1.25
CA LYS A 7 -15.69 7.90 2.25
C LYS A 7 -16.23 7.41 3.58
N GLN A 8 -17.28 8.03 4.11
CA GLN A 8 -17.91 7.59 5.36
C GLN A 8 -18.38 6.13 5.26
N HIS A 9 -19.02 5.78 4.14
CA HIS A 9 -19.41 4.40 3.88
C HIS A 9 -18.20 3.46 3.84
N ALA A 10 -17.16 3.80 3.06
CA ALA A 10 -15.98 2.95 2.93
C ALA A 10 -15.30 2.70 4.28
N LEU A 11 -15.03 3.77 5.04
CA LEU A 11 -14.36 3.65 6.34
C LEU A 11 -15.20 2.88 7.36
N GLY A 12 -16.52 3.10 7.39
CA GLY A 12 -17.41 2.31 8.26
C GLY A 12 -17.46 0.84 7.87
N LEU A 13 -17.43 0.53 6.56
CA LEU A 13 -17.34 -0.84 6.06
C LEU A 13 -16.02 -1.50 6.50
N LEU A 14 -14.89 -0.81 6.36
CA LEU A 14 -13.58 -1.33 6.76
C LEU A 14 -13.52 -1.56 8.28
N GLU A 15 -14.03 -0.62 9.08
CA GLU A 15 -14.07 -0.72 10.54
C GLU A 15 -14.92 -1.91 11.02
N GLU A 16 -16.05 -2.18 10.33
CA GLU A 16 -16.94 -3.27 10.70
C GLU A 16 -16.46 -4.65 10.20
N LYS A 17 -15.88 -4.70 8.99
CA LYS A 17 -15.73 -5.96 8.26
C LYS A 17 -14.29 -6.44 8.06
N LEU A 18 -13.27 -5.60 8.25
CA LEU A 18 -11.89 -6.08 8.08
C LEU A 18 -11.55 -7.14 9.14
N PRO A 19 -10.89 -8.24 8.74
CA PRO A 19 -10.34 -9.21 9.69
C PRO A 19 -9.40 -8.56 10.71
N GLN A 20 -9.56 -8.91 11.99
CA GLN A 20 -8.75 -8.35 13.09
C GLN A 20 -7.27 -8.76 13.05
N ASN A 21 -6.93 -9.79 12.28
CA ASN A 21 -5.56 -10.27 12.08
C ASN A 21 -4.82 -9.56 10.93
N LEU A 22 -5.42 -8.53 10.31
CA LEU A 22 -4.74 -7.62 9.41
C LEU A 22 -3.94 -6.57 10.20
N TYR A 23 -2.71 -6.93 10.56
CA TYR A 23 -1.85 -6.06 11.36
C TYR A 23 -1.25 -4.91 10.55
N TYR A 24 -1.11 -5.06 9.23
CA TYR A 24 -0.64 -4.02 8.32
C TYR A 24 -1.80 -3.48 7.47
N HIS A 25 -2.58 -4.33 6.79
CA HIS A 25 -3.70 -3.88 5.93
C HIS A 25 -4.99 -3.58 6.72
N GLY A 26 -4.86 -3.07 7.95
CA GLY A 26 -5.99 -2.60 8.75
C GLY A 26 -6.46 -1.20 8.33
N ILE A 27 -7.54 -0.71 8.95
CA ILE A 27 -8.08 0.64 8.66
C ILE A 27 -7.03 1.76 8.84
N HIS A 28 -6.05 1.56 9.72
CA HIS A 28 -4.95 2.48 9.95
C HIS A 28 -4.09 2.70 8.69
N HIS A 29 -3.84 1.66 7.89
CA HIS A 29 -3.13 1.79 6.61
C HIS A 29 -3.91 2.64 5.62
N THR A 30 -5.23 2.40 5.48
CA THR A 30 -6.08 3.27 4.64
C THR A 30 -5.98 4.74 5.05
N HIS A 31 -5.93 5.05 6.35
CA HIS A 31 -5.70 6.41 6.82
C HIS A 31 -4.32 6.97 6.45
N ASP A 32 -3.28 6.16 6.53
CA ASP A 32 -1.92 6.59 6.17
C ASP A 32 -1.77 6.80 4.66
N VAL A 33 -2.36 5.95 3.84
CA VAL A 33 -2.44 6.17 2.38
C VAL A 33 -3.24 7.44 2.06
N CYS A 34 -4.36 7.71 2.75
CA CYS A 34 -5.08 8.98 2.57
C CYS A 34 -4.20 10.21 2.80
N LYS A 35 -3.39 10.20 3.87
CA LYS A 35 -2.45 11.31 4.17
C LYS A 35 -1.36 11.41 3.09
N ALA A 36 -0.85 10.28 2.61
CA ALA A 36 0.14 10.26 1.54
C ALA A 36 -0.44 10.84 0.24
N ILE A 37 -1.67 10.47 -0.14
CA ILE A 37 -2.37 10.99 -1.32
C ILE A 37 -2.51 12.50 -1.26
N GLU A 38 -2.93 13.06 -0.12
CA GLU A 38 -3.05 14.51 0.05
C GLU A 38 -1.72 15.23 -0.17
N LYS A 39 -0.64 14.69 0.41
CA LYS A 39 0.71 15.25 0.26
C LYS A 39 1.23 15.14 -1.18
N ILE A 40 1.07 13.99 -1.80
CA ILE A 40 1.59 13.74 -3.16
C ILE A 40 0.79 14.56 -4.17
N ALA A 41 -0.54 14.64 -4.02
CA ALA A 41 -1.38 15.45 -4.89
C ALA A 41 -1.00 16.93 -4.85
N GLU A 42 -0.66 17.47 -3.68
CA GLU A 42 -0.15 18.85 -3.57
C GLU A 42 1.17 19.01 -4.35
N LEU A 43 2.13 18.11 -4.16
CA LEU A 43 3.44 18.17 -4.81
C LEU A 43 3.37 17.98 -6.34
N GLU A 44 2.43 17.17 -6.81
CA GLU A 44 2.20 16.87 -8.23
C GLU A 44 1.12 17.78 -8.86
N ASN A 45 0.60 18.77 -8.12
CA ASN A 45 -0.44 19.71 -8.55
C ASN A 45 -1.76 19.05 -9.02
N VAL A 46 -2.11 17.89 -8.45
CA VAL A 46 -3.38 17.19 -8.73
C VAL A 46 -4.51 17.77 -7.88
N ASN A 47 -5.59 18.21 -8.54
CA ASN A 47 -6.69 18.91 -7.90
C ASN A 47 -8.06 18.58 -8.53
N GLY A 48 -9.12 19.14 -7.97
CA GLY A 48 -10.48 19.04 -8.52
C GLY A 48 -11.01 17.61 -8.62
N ASN A 49 -11.53 17.26 -9.81
CA ASN A 49 -12.14 15.96 -10.06
C ASN A 49 -11.13 14.81 -9.92
N ASP A 50 -9.91 14.97 -10.42
CA ASP A 50 -8.89 13.91 -10.37
C ASP A 50 -8.45 13.59 -8.94
N LEU A 51 -8.28 14.63 -8.11
CA LEU A 51 -8.02 14.45 -6.68
C LEU A 51 -9.17 13.71 -5.99
N THR A 52 -10.42 14.00 -6.37
CA THR A 52 -11.59 13.32 -5.80
C THR A 52 -11.62 11.85 -6.21
N LEU A 53 -11.29 11.52 -7.47
CA LEU A 53 -11.19 10.14 -7.94
C LEU A 53 -10.08 9.37 -7.22
N LEU A 54 -8.90 9.98 -7.05
CA LEU A 54 -7.78 9.45 -6.26
C LEU A 54 -8.22 9.14 -4.84
N LYS A 55 -8.74 10.14 -4.10
CA LYS A 55 -9.19 9.95 -2.72
C LYS A 55 -10.29 8.89 -2.60
N THR A 56 -11.17 8.80 -3.60
CA THR A 56 -12.20 7.75 -3.63
C THR A 56 -11.56 6.38 -3.81
N ALA A 57 -10.65 6.20 -4.76
CA ALA A 57 -9.93 4.94 -4.92
C ALA A 57 -9.18 4.55 -3.64
N THR A 58 -8.53 5.50 -2.97
CA THR A 58 -7.79 5.25 -1.73
C THR A 58 -8.64 4.68 -0.61
N VAL A 59 -9.86 5.16 -0.39
CA VAL A 59 -10.68 4.64 0.72
C VAL A 59 -11.29 3.26 0.41
N TYR A 60 -11.22 2.80 -0.85
CA TYR A 60 -11.71 1.49 -1.27
C TYR A 60 -10.60 0.49 -1.64
N HIS A 61 -9.34 0.89 -1.83
CA HIS A 61 -8.30 0.02 -2.43
C HIS A 61 -8.12 -1.32 -1.71
N ASP A 62 -8.18 -1.30 -0.38
CA ASP A 62 -8.02 -2.47 0.48
C ASP A 62 -9.34 -3.10 0.94
N ALA A 63 -10.49 -2.62 0.45
CA ALA A 63 -11.79 -3.20 0.81
C ALA A 63 -11.93 -4.67 0.39
N GLY A 64 -11.10 -5.14 -0.54
CA GLY A 64 -11.04 -6.54 -0.94
C GLY A 64 -10.68 -7.51 0.18
N PHE A 65 -9.83 -7.07 1.12
CA PHE A 65 -9.41 -7.87 2.28
C PHE A 65 -10.56 -8.31 3.19
N ILE A 66 -11.74 -7.71 3.04
CA ILE A 66 -12.96 -8.16 3.71
C ILE A 66 -13.33 -9.59 3.30
N ASN A 67 -13.13 -9.95 2.02
CA ASN A 67 -13.58 -11.23 1.48
C ASN A 67 -12.43 -12.14 1.07
N GLU A 68 -11.29 -11.59 0.63
CA GLU A 68 -10.18 -12.37 0.11
C GLU A 68 -8.83 -11.74 0.48
N TYR A 69 -7.88 -12.57 0.93
CA TYR A 69 -6.54 -12.09 1.29
C TYR A 69 -5.62 -11.97 0.07
N GLU A 70 -5.59 -13.00 -0.77
CA GLU A 70 -4.84 -12.99 -2.02
C GLU A 70 -5.69 -12.40 -3.15
N GLU A 71 -5.12 -11.62 -4.05
CA GLU A 71 -5.89 -10.99 -5.15
C GLU A 71 -7.09 -10.18 -4.63
N ASN A 72 -6.85 -9.32 -3.63
CA ASN A 72 -7.86 -8.49 -2.99
C ASN A 72 -8.32 -7.32 -3.87
N GLU A 73 -7.47 -6.77 -4.74
CA GLU A 73 -7.80 -5.56 -5.53
C GLU A 73 -8.96 -5.75 -6.52
N PRO A 74 -9.09 -6.87 -7.26
CA PRO A 74 -10.27 -7.12 -8.08
C PRO A 74 -11.54 -7.18 -7.24
N VAL A 75 -11.47 -7.74 -6.03
CA VAL A 75 -12.60 -7.78 -5.09
C VAL A 75 -12.95 -6.37 -4.61
N ALA A 76 -11.94 -5.54 -4.29
CA ALA A 76 -12.12 -4.14 -3.93
C ALA A 76 -12.82 -3.34 -5.05
N VAL A 77 -12.43 -3.59 -6.31
CA VAL A 77 -13.09 -3.01 -7.49
C VAL A 77 -14.56 -3.40 -7.58
N GLU A 78 -14.90 -4.66 -7.35
CA GLU A 78 -16.30 -5.10 -7.39
C GLU A 78 -17.13 -4.47 -6.28
N ILE A 79 -16.57 -4.31 -5.08
CA ILE A 79 -17.20 -3.55 -3.98
C ILE A 79 -17.43 -2.10 -4.41
N ALA A 80 -16.41 -1.42 -4.93
CA ALA A 80 -16.51 -0.03 -5.38
C ALA A 80 -17.58 0.15 -6.47
N LYS A 81 -17.61 -0.74 -7.48
CA LYS A 81 -18.61 -0.70 -8.57
C LYS A 81 -20.05 -0.84 -8.07
N GLN A 82 -20.28 -1.64 -7.04
CA GLN A 82 -21.62 -1.84 -6.47
C GLN A 82 -22.08 -0.63 -5.62
N VAL A 83 -21.14 0.05 -4.98
CA VAL A 83 -21.42 1.09 -3.98
C VAL A 83 -21.46 2.49 -4.60
N LEU A 84 -20.45 2.85 -5.39
CA LEU A 84 -20.25 4.21 -5.88
C LEU A 84 -21.40 4.80 -6.71
N PRO A 85 -22.20 4.03 -7.50
CA PRO A 85 -23.38 4.57 -8.17
C PRO A 85 -24.38 5.23 -7.22
N LYS A 86 -24.49 4.71 -5.97
CA LYS A 86 -25.40 5.25 -4.94
C LYS A 86 -24.98 6.64 -4.47
N PHE A 87 -23.72 7.03 -4.69
CA PHE A 87 -23.15 8.33 -4.37
C PHE A 87 -22.98 9.23 -5.61
N GLY A 88 -23.68 8.89 -6.71
CA GLY A 88 -23.71 9.71 -7.93
C GLY A 88 -22.39 9.75 -8.69
N TYR A 89 -21.61 8.67 -8.66
CA TYR A 89 -20.47 8.47 -9.56
C TYR A 89 -20.97 7.92 -10.90
N SER A 90 -20.43 8.46 -12.00
CA SER A 90 -20.73 7.94 -13.33
C SER A 90 -19.95 6.66 -13.64
N ALA A 91 -20.38 5.90 -14.64
CA ALA A 91 -19.67 4.69 -15.08
C ALA A 91 -18.21 4.98 -15.46
N ALA A 92 -17.94 6.13 -16.11
CA ALA A 92 -16.58 6.52 -16.48
C ALA A 92 -15.71 6.82 -15.24
N GLN A 93 -16.26 7.49 -14.23
CA GLN A 93 -15.54 7.75 -12.97
C GLN A 93 -15.23 6.46 -12.22
N ILE A 94 -16.19 5.53 -12.18
CA ILE A 94 -16.01 4.21 -11.55
C ILE A 94 -14.94 3.39 -12.30
N ASP A 95 -14.91 3.45 -13.63
CA ASP A 95 -13.85 2.81 -14.43
C ASP A 95 -12.46 3.39 -14.10
N THR A 96 -12.34 4.72 -13.99
CA THR A 96 -11.09 5.36 -13.56
C THR A 96 -10.69 4.91 -12.16
N ILE A 97 -11.61 4.92 -11.19
CA ILE A 97 -11.35 4.46 -9.81
C ILE A 97 -10.92 2.99 -9.81
N SER A 98 -11.56 2.15 -10.62
CA SER A 98 -11.23 0.73 -10.73
C SER A 98 -9.80 0.52 -11.23
N LYS A 99 -9.38 1.30 -12.23
CA LYS A 99 -7.99 1.27 -12.75
C LYS A 99 -6.98 1.72 -11.71
N ILE A 100 -7.30 2.75 -10.93
CA ILE A 100 -6.43 3.24 -9.85
C ILE A 100 -6.27 2.16 -8.77
N ILE A 101 -7.35 1.50 -8.35
CA ILE A 101 -7.28 0.39 -7.37
C ILE A 101 -6.47 -0.77 -7.94
N LEU A 102 -6.74 -1.21 -9.18
CA LEU A 102 -6.01 -2.34 -9.78
C LEU A 102 -4.51 -2.06 -9.98
N ALA A 103 -4.09 -0.80 -10.01
CA ALA A 103 -2.68 -0.45 -10.13
C ALA A 103 -1.88 -0.75 -8.85
N THR A 104 -2.52 -0.91 -7.69
CA THR A 104 -1.82 -1.27 -6.44
C THR A 104 -1.41 -2.75 -6.41
N GLN A 105 -1.92 -3.57 -7.33
CA GLN A 105 -1.49 -4.95 -7.50
C GLN A 105 0.02 -5.04 -7.75
N VAL A 106 0.71 -5.87 -6.96
CA VAL A 106 2.17 -6.08 -7.06
C VAL A 106 2.63 -6.54 -8.46
N SER A 107 1.76 -7.17 -9.24
CA SER A 107 2.06 -7.67 -10.59
C SER A 107 1.82 -6.64 -11.71
N LYS A 108 1.22 -5.48 -11.40
CA LYS A 108 0.82 -4.46 -12.37
C LYS A 108 1.77 -3.26 -12.33
N ASN A 109 1.87 -2.58 -13.47
CA ASN A 109 2.55 -1.29 -13.56
C ASN A 109 1.50 -0.21 -13.80
N PRO A 110 1.61 0.95 -13.13
CA PRO A 110 0.69 2.06 -13.33
C PRO A 110 0.86 2.66 -14.73
N ALA A 111 -0.25 2.86 -15.43
CA ALA A 111 -0.30 3.39 -16.79
C ALA A 111 -0.57 4.89 -16.83
N THR A 112 -1.24 5.43 -15.81
CA THR A 112 -1.60 6.86 -15.73
C THR A 112 -0.94 7.55 -14.55
N HIS A 113 -0.90 8.88 -14.57
CA HIS A 113 -0.33 9.66 -13.47
C HIS A 113 -1.07 9.44 -12.14
N LEU A 114 -2.40 9.28 -12.16
CA LEU A 114 -3.18 9.00 -10.95
C LEU A 114 -2.87 7.60 -10.38
N GLU A 115 -2.69 6.61 -11.26
CA GLU A 115 -2.25 5.27 -10.86
C GLU A 115 -0.85 5.31 -10.23
N GLN A 116 0.09 6.07 -10.82
CA GLN A 116 1.43 6.25 -10.27
C GLN A 116 1.40 6.86 -8.87
N ILE A 117 0.58 7.90 -8.67
CA ILE A 117 0.39 8.53 -7.36
C ILE A 117 -0.18 7.53 -6.35
N MET A 118 -1.14 6.69 -6.75
CA MET A 118 -1.73 5.69 -5.86
C MET A 118 -0.70 4.63 -5.45
N CYS A 119 0.07 4.06 -6.38
CA CYS A 119 1.14 3.12 -6.05
C CYS A 119 2.19 3.74 -5.12
N ASP A 120 2.59 4.99 -5.38
CA ASP A 120 3.53 5.71 -4.52
C ASP A 120 2.99 5.98 -3.12
N ALA A 121 1.69 6.26 -3.00
CA ALA A 121 1.02 6.50 -1.73
C ALA A 121 0.88 5.22 -0.90
N ASP A 122 0.51 4.10 -1.54
CA ASP A 122 0.36 2.80 -0.90
C ASP A 122 1.69 2.30 -0.30
N LEU A 123 2.79 2.53 -1.03
CA LEU A 123 4.15 2.14 -0.61
C LEU A 123 4.99 3.33 -0.07
N PHE A 124 4.32 4.40 0.38
CA PHE A 124 4.97 5.62 0.86
C PHE A 124 5.81 5.41 2.13
N HIS A 125 5.49 4.36 2.90
CA HIS A 125 6.15 4.03 4.15
C HIS A 125 7.55 3.44 3.96
N LEU A 126 7.88 2.88 2.78
CA LEU A 126 9.18 2.23 2.52
C LEU A 126 10.38 3.18 2.67
N GLY A 127 10.15 4.48 2.48
CA GLY A 127 11.13 5.55 2.74
C GLY A 127 10.79 6.39 3.96
N SER A 128 10.19 5.83 5.01
CA SER A 128 9.82 6.53 6.25
C SER A 128 10.46 5.91 7.49
N ASP A 129 10.55 6.66 8.57
CA ASP A 129 11.14 6.19 9.83
C ASP A 129 10.34 5.03 10.47
N ASN A 130 9.07 4.84 10.08
CA ASN A 130 8.23 3.75 10.53
C ASN A 130 8.42 2.44 9.75
N PHE A 131 9.31 2.41 8.75
CA PHE A 131 9.50 1.25 7.87
C PHE A 131 9.69 -0.07 8.64
N HIS A 132 10.61 -0.10 9.61
CA HIS A 132 10.90 -1.34 10.35
C HIS A 132 9.71 -1.80 11.19
N ALA A 133 8.94 -0.88 11.78
CA ALA A 133 7.75 -1.23 12.55
C ALA A 133 6.65 -1.81 11.66
N LEU A 134 6.35 -1.15 10.53
CA LEU A 134 5.35 -1.62 9.58
C LEU A 134 5.77 -2.92 8.89
N ALA A 135 7.06 -3.14 8.66
CA ALA A 135 7.57 -4.42 8.16
C ALA A 135 7.37 -5.56 9.18
N ILE A 136 7.43 -5.28 10.48
CA ILE A 136 7.11 -6.27 11.52
C ILE A 136 5.60 -6.58 11.51
N ASP A 137 4.75 -5.56 11.40
CA ASP A 137 3.30 -5.74 11.31
C ASP A 137 2.92 -6.55 10.07
N LEU A 138 3.52 -6.25 8.91
CA LEU A 138 3.30 -7.02 7.67
C LEU A 138 3.78 -8.47 7.83
N LYS A 139 4.93 -8.72 8.46
CA LYS A 139 5.41 -10.08 8.74
C LYS A 139 4.41 -10.85 9.60
N LYS A 140 3.92 -10.21 10.67
CA LYS A 140 2.96 -10.80 11.61
C LYS A 140 1.62 -11.11 10.94
N GLU A 141 1.18 -10.24 10.02
CA GLU A 141 0.00 -10.48 9.21
C GLU A 141 0.20 -11.68 8.29
N LEU A 142 1.28 -11.71 7.52
CA LEU A 142 1.61 -12.84 6.65
C LEU A 142 1.64 -14.16 7.41
N GLU A 143 2.24 -14.19 8.61
CA GLU A 143 2.24 -15.36 9.50
C GLU A 143 0.80 -15.78 9.90
N ALA A 144 -0.09 -14.82 10.18
CA ALA A 144 -1.49 -15.09 10.51
C ALA A 144 -2.30 -15.67 9.34
N PHE A 145 -1.82 -15.50 8.10
CA PHE A 145 -2.39 -16.08 6.88
C PHE A 145 -1.59 -17.30 6.36
N GLY A 146 -0.68 -17.85 7.18
CA GLY A 146 0.02 -19.11 6.90
C GLY A 146 1.36 -18.98 6.16
N PHE A 147 1.87 -17.75 5.97
CA PHE A 147 3.17 -17.50 5.38
C PHE A 147 4.23 -17.34 6.49
N GLU A 148 4.95 -18.42 6.79
CA GLU A 148 5.98 -18.40 7.84
C GLU A 148 7.37 -18.08 7.28
N TYR A 149 8.04 -17.10 7.90
CA TYR A 149 9.41 -16.72 7.56
C TYR A 149 10.27 -16.60 8.82
N THR A 150 11.47 -17.19 8.78
CA THR A 150 12.52 -16.84 9.75
C THR A 150 12.94 -15.38 9.61
N HIS A 151 13.57 -14.80 10.62
CA HIS A 151 14.05 -13.42 10.55
C HIS A 151 15.01 -13.17 9.36
N GLU A 152 15.88 -14.12 9.07
CA GLU A 152 16.85 -14.03 7.96
C GLU A 152 16.16 -14.12 6.58
N GLN A 153 15.18 -15.01 6.43
CA GLN A 153 14.37 -15.09 5.22
C GLN A 153 13.57 -13.80 5.02
N TRP A 154 13.02 -13.25 6.10
CA TRP A 154 12.25 -12.01 6.04
C TRP A 154 13.10 -10.84 5.55
N ASP A 155 14.30 -10.66 6.10
CA ASP A 155 15.21 -9.60 5.65
C ASP A 155 15.58 -9.75 4.17
N THR A 156 15.82 -10.99 3.73
CA THR A 156 16.09 -11.29 2.32
C THR A 156 14.91 -10.94 1.42
N ILE A 157 13.68 -11.23 1.86
CA ILE A 157 12.45 -10.87 1.14
C ILE A 157 12.29 -9.35 1.07
N GLN A 158 12.50 -8.65 2.19
CA GLN A 158 12.42 -7.19 2.28
C GLN A 158 13.43 -6.51 1.36
N VAL A 159 14.69 -6.95 1.35
CA VAL A 159 15.71 -6.42 0.42
C VAL A 159 15.29 -6.60 -1.02
N LYS A 160 14.86 -7.81 -1.42
CA LYS A 160 14.41 -8.08 -2.79
C LYS A 160 13.21 -7.22 -3.18
N PHE A 161 12.25 -7.07 -2.29
CA PHE A 161 11.06 -6.23 -2.51
C PHE A 161 11.45 -4.76 -2.69
N LEU A 162 12.27 -4.22 -1.78
CA LEU A 162 12.74 -2.84 -1.84
C LEU A 162 13.59 -2.55 -3.08
N GLU A 163 14.46 -3.47 -3.49
CA GLU A 163 15.29 -3.30 -4.68
C GLU A 163 14.49 -3.38 -5.98
N LYS A 164 13.45 -4.24 -6.03
CA LYS A 164 12.57 -4.35 -7.18
C LYS A 164 11.62 -3.14 -7.31
N HIS A 165 11.14 -2.62 -6.18
CA HIS A 165 10.21 -1.50 -6.17
C HIS A 165 10.88 -0.20 -6.64
N GLU A 166 10.14 0.64 -7.37
CA GLU A 166 10.54 2.01 -7.71
C GLU A 166 9.39 2.97 -7.42
N TYR A 167 9.70 4.15 -6.89
CA TYR A 167 8.72 5.23 -6.83
C TYR A 167 8.53 5.82 -8.23
N TYR A 168 7.29 6.12 -8.62
CA TYR A 168 6.91 6.51 -9.97
C TYR A 168 6.93 8.03 -10.18
N THR A 169 6.47 8.80 -9.21
CA THR A 169 6.42 10.27 -9.29
C THR A 169 7.75 10.90 -8.89
N GLU A 170 8.08 12.04 -9.50
CA GLU A 170 9.35 12.71 -9.22
C GLU A 170 9.40 13.28 -7.79
N SER A 171 8.27 13.77 -7.27
CA SER A 171 8.20 14.26 -5.89
C SER A 171 8.48 13.16 -4.87
N VAL A 172 7.87 11.97 -5.03
CA VAL A 172 8.04 10.86 -4.08
C VAL A 172 9.41 10.24 -4.21
N ARG A 173 9.97 10.12 -5.42
CA ARG A 173 11.37 9.70 -5.60
C ARG A 173 12.33 10.59 -4.81
N LYS A 174 12.22 11.91 -4.95
CA LYS A 174 13.09 12.86 -4.21
C LYS A 174 12.91 12.74 -2.70
N LEU A 175 11.67 12.57 -2.25
CA LEU A 175 11.34 12.56 -0.83
C LEU A 175 11.71 11.24 -0.13
N LYS A 176 11.47 10.10 -0.77
CA LYS A 176 11.45 8.78 -0.11
C LYS A 176 12.60 7.87 -0.49
N ARG A 177 13.11 7.98 -1.73
CA ARG A 177 14.20 7.11 -2.21
C ARG A 177 15.45 7.19 -1.33
N PRO A 178 15.91 8.35 -0.82
CA PRO A 178 17.12 8.40 0.00
C PRO A 178 17.02 7.57 1.29
N GLN A 179 15.89 7.65 2.01
CA GLN A 179 15.66 6.84 3.22
C GLN A 179 15.46 5.37 2.87
N LYS A 180 14.71 5.06 1.81
CA LYS A 180 14.54 3.69 1.31
C LYS A 180 15.88 3.00 1.04
N LEU A 181 16.83 3.71 0.41
CA LEU A 181 18.17 3.18 0.14
C LEU A 181 18.97 2.91 1.43
N ARG A 182 18.79 3.73 2.48
CA ARG A 182 19.39 3.47 3.80
C ARG A 182 18.83 2.19 4.41
N HIS A 183 17.51 1.97 4.36
CA HIS A 183 16.90 0.73 4.85
C HIS A 183 17.44 -0.50 4.12
N ILE A 184 17.61 -0.43 2.78
CA ILE A 184 18.19 -1.55 2.01
C ILE A 184 19.58 -1.90 2.54
N GLU A 185 20.42 -0.89 2.76
CA GLU A 185 21.78 -1.09 3.27
C GLU A 185 21.79 -1.65 4.70
N GLU A 186 20.95 -1.12 5.59
CA GLU A 186 20.77 -1.65 6.95
C GLU A 186 20.37 -3.13 6.96
N LEU A 187 19.42 -3.51 6.11
CA LEU A 187 18.98 -4.90 5.99
C LEU A 187 20.09 -5.81 5.44
N LYS A 188 20.83 -5.36 4.42
CA LYS A 188 21.97 -6.11 3.87
C LYS A 188 23.07 -6.33 4.91
N GLN A 189 23.38 -5.32 5.72
CA GLN A 189 24.35 -5.44 6.81
C GLN A 189 23.88 -6.44 7.87
N ARG A 190 22.57 -6.43 8.20
CA ARG A 190 21.99 -7.40 9.14
C ARG A 190 22.11 -8.83 8.62
N ILE A 191 21.79 -9.07 7.35
CA ILE A 191 21.95 -10.38 6.69
C ILE A 191 23.41 -10.86 6.78
N LYS A 192 24.37 -10.01 6.35
CA LYS A 192 25.80 -10.35 6.38
C LYS A 192 26.30 -10.69 7.80
N ALA A 193 25.88 -9.93 8.80
CA ALA A 193 26.27 -10.18 10.19
C ALA A 193 25.71 -11.51 10.74
N HIS A 194 24.58 -11.99 10.22
CA HIS A 194 24.04 -13.31 10.56
C HIS A 194 24.83 -14.44 9.89
N GLU A 195 25.26 -14.25 8.64
CA GLU A 195 26.10 -15.21 7.91
C GLU A 195 27.48 -15.37 8.58
N GLU A 196 28.16 -14.27 8.90
CA GLU A 196 29.49 -14.29 9.54
C GLU A 196 29.47 -15.00 10.92
N LYS A 197 28.38 -14.86 11.68
CA LYS A 197 28.17 -15.55 12.96
C LYS A 197 27.92 -17.06 12.81
N ARG A 198 27.35 -17.50 11.69
CA ARG A 198 27.18 -18.93 11.40
C ARG A 198 28.49 -19.58 10.97
N GLU A 199 29.31 -18.86 10.22
CA GLU A 199 30.62 -19.33 9.73
C GLU A 199 31.72 -19.31 10.79
N SER A 200 31.49 -18.66 11.93
CA SER A 200 32.38 -18.64 13.08
C SER A 200 31.79 -19.51 14.22
N PRO A 201 31.98 -20.84 14.23
CA PRO A 201 31.55 -21.64 15.37
C PRO A 201 32.29 -21.17 16.62
N ALA A 202 31.54 -20.93 17.70
CA ALA A 202 32.11 -20.65 19.00
C ALA A 202 33.05 -21.82 19.40
N PHE A 203 34.32 -21.50 19.64
CA PHE A 203 35.30 -22.41 20.23
C PHE A 203 35.08 -22.56 21.73
#